data_AF-A0A5R8WEY4-F1
#
_entry.id   AF-A0A5R8WEY4-F1
#
_cell.length_a   1.000
_cell.length_b   1.000
_cell.length_c   1.000
_cell.angle_alpha   90.00
_cell.angle_beta   90.00
_cell.angle_gamma   90.00
#
_symmetry.space_group_name_H-M   'P 1'
#
loop_
_entity.id
_entity.type
_entity.pdbx_description
1 polymer ?
#
loop_
_entity_poly.entity_id
_entity_poly.type
_entity_poly.pdbx_seq_one_letter_code
_entity_poly.pdbx_strand_id
1 'polypeptide(L)'
;MATLVGFIFVLVILLVIFELLRRRHLREKYAVLWIVIGIGLLVLVAFPQLLFWASGILGVQVPSNLLFAMALLLLVLVCLHLSFEQSQAEDEIRVLAEEVGILRLKMLEMEARQLELRTKPLEQSRRPGNPPETAA
;
A
#
# COMPACT_ATOMS: atom_id res chain seq x y z
N MET A 1 -20.93 8.21 -38.06
CA MET A 1 -20.83 9.26 -37.02
C MET A 1 -20.70 8.67 -35.62
N ALA A 2 -21.69 7.91 -35.12
CA ALA A 2 -21.66 7.33 -33.77
C ALA A 2 -20.46 6.40 -33.49
N THR A 3 -20.01 5.62 -34.48
CA THR A 3 -18.84 4.73 -34.35
C THR A 3 -17.52 5.48 -34.16
N LEU A 4 -17.38 6.64 -34.79
CA LEU A 4 -16.19 7.50 -34.72
C LEU A 4 -16.10 8.19 -33.36
N VAL A 5 -17.24 8.60 -32.81
CA VAL A 5 -17.35 9.14 -31.44
C VAL A 5 -17.01 8.07 -30.40
N GLY A 6 -17.51 6.84 -30.57
CA GLY A 6 -17.15 5.72 -29.70
C GLY A 6 -15.66 5.40 -29.74
N PHE A 7 -15.05 5.43 -30.93
CA PHE A 7 -13.62 5.19 -31.09
C PHE A 7 -12.76 6.27 -30.42
N ILE A 8 -13.11 7.55 -30.59
CA ILE A 8 -12.41 8.67 -29.94
C ILE A 8 -12.58 8.62 -28.42
N PHE A 9 -13.78 8.30 -27.92
CA PHE A 9 -14.04 8.19 -26.48
C PHE A 9 -13.20 7.10 -25.82
N VAL A 10 -13.09 5.93 -26.47
CA VAL A 10 -12.23 4.85 -26.02
C VAL A 10 -10.75 5.25 -26.07
N LEU A 11 -10.31 5.91 -27.15
CA LEU A 11 -8.92 6.35 -27.31
C LEU A 11 -8.51 7.34 -26.22
N VAL A 12 -9.42 8.27 -25.87
CA VAL A 12 -9.22 9.24 -24.79
C VAL A 12 -9.16 8.55 -23.44
N ILE A 13 -10.06 7.61 -23.15
CA ILE A 13 -10.01 6.81 -21.92
C ILE A 13 -8.70 6.01 -21.82
N LEU A 14 -8.27 5.38 -22.90
CA LEU A 14 -7.00 4.64 -22.97
C LEU A 14 -5.81 5.56 -22.70
N LEU A 15 -5.78 6.74 -23.33
CA LEU A 15 -4.74 7.74 -23.09
C LEU A 15 -4.75 8.27 -21.66
N VAL A 16 -5.92 8.51 -21.07
CA VAL A 16 -6.05 8.94 -19.68
C VAL A 16 -5.54 7.86 -18.74
N ILE A 17 -5.95 6.59 -18.91
CA ILE A 17 -5.45 5.47 -18.11
C ILE A 17 -3.92 5.33 -18.27
N PHE A 18 -3.40 5.43 -19.49
CA PHE A 18 -1.97 5.34 -19.78
C PHE A 18 -1.17 6.51 -19.18
N GLU A 19 -1.70 7.73 -19.23
CA GLU A 19 -1.09 8.93 -18.64
C GLU A 19 -1.12 8.86 -17.10
N LEU A 20 -2.20 8.35 -16.50
CA LEU A 20 -2.27 8.09 -15.06
C LEU A 20 -1.25 7.01 -14.63
N LEU A 21 -1.07 5.97 -15.44
CA LEU A 21 -0.07 4.92 -15.23
C LEU A 21 1.36 5.45 -15.35
N ARG A 22 1.60 6.31 -16.34
CA ARG A 22 2.93 6.86 -16.64
C ARG A 22 3.35 7.92 -15.63
N ARG A 23 2.41 8.63 -15.00
CA ARG A 23 2.72 9.80 -14.16
C ARG A 23 3.09 9.52 -12.71
N ARG A 24 2.96 8.32 -12.10
CA ARG A 24 3.37 8.13 -10.67
C ARG A 24 3.87 6.73 -10.24
N HIS A 25 5.19 6.60 -10.09
CA HIS A 25 5.93 6.27 -8.84
C HIS A 25 5.42 5.16 -7.86
N LEU A 26 4.83 4.05 -8.32
CA LEU A 26 4.53 2.89 -7.46
C LEU A 26 4.85 1.57 -8.20
N ARG A 27 5.70 0.75 -7.58
CA ARG A 27 6.16 -0.63 -7.88
C ARG A 27 5.76 -1.17 -9.27
N GLU A 28 6.73 -1.49 -10.12
CA GLU A 28 6.60 -2.04 -11.50
C GLU A 28 5.46 -3.06 -11.71
N LYS A 29 5.12 -3.82 -10.67
CA LYS A 29 4.06 -4.84 -10.65
C LYS A 29 2.68 -4.31 -11.04
N TYR A 30 2.32 -3.08 -10.63
CA TYR A 30 1.00 -2.51 -10.91
C TYR A 30 0.80 -2.07 -12.35
N ALA A 31 1.88 -1.59 -12.99
CA ALA A 31 1.84 -1.13 -14.37
C ALA A 31 1.48 -2.29 -15.31
N VAL A 32 1.99 -3.49 -15.04
CA VAL A 32 1.71 -4.68 -15.85
C VAL A 32 0.21 -5.03 -15.85
N LEU A 33 -0.43 -5.01 -14.67
CA LEU A 33 -1.84 -5.36 -14.53
C LEU A 33 -2.73 -4.38 -15.31
N TRP A 34 -2.46 -3.08 -15.18
CA TRP A 34 -3.16 -2.04 -15.92
C TRP A 34 -2.88 -2.05 -17.43
N ILE A 35 -1.68 -2.41 -17.87
CA ILE A 35 -1.36 -2.61 -19.29
C ILE A 35 -2.20 -3.78 -19.85
N VAL A 36 -2.29 -4.90 -19.13
CA VAL A 36 -3.12 -6.05 -19.55
C VAL A 36 -4.60 -5.65 -19.66
N ILE A 37 -5.12 -4.90 -18.69
CA ILE A 37 -6.50 -4.37 -18.73
C ILE A 37 -6.68 -3.45 -19.95
N GLY A 38 -5.75 -2.52 -20.18
CA GLY A 38 -5.80 -1.58 -21.30
C GLY A 38 -5.76 -2.28 -22.66
N ILE A 39 -4.90 -3.28 -22.83
CA ILE A 39 -4.85 -4.12 -24.03
C ILE A 39 -6.17 -4.88 -24.21
N GLY A 40 -6.70 -5.48 -23.14
CA GLY A 40 -7.99 -6.18 -23.17
C GLY A 40 -9.13 -5.26 -23.64
N LEU A 41 -9.19 -4.03 -23.11
CA LEU A 41 -10.16 -3.03 -23.53
C LEU A 41 -9.99 -2.63 -25.00
N LEU A 42 -8.74 -2.44 -25.44
CA LEU A 42 -8.41 -2.08 -26.83
C LEU A 42 -8.86 -3.18 -27.80
N VAL A 43 -8.61 -4.45 -27.46
CA VAL A 43 -9.07 -5.61 -28.24
C VAL A 43 -10.60 -5.67 -28.29
N LEU A 44 -11.27 -5.44 -27.15
CA LEU A 44 -12.73 -5.47 -27.06
C LEU A 44 -13.39 -4.40 -27.94
N VAL A 45 -12.77 -3.22 -28.03
CA VAL A 45 -13.25 -2.10 -28.85
C VAL A 45 -12.93 -2.31 -30.32
N ALA A 46 -11.76 -2.88 -30.63
CA ALA A 46 -11.39 -3.24 -32.00
C ALA A 46 -12.28 -4.35 -32.57
N PHE A 47 -12.76 -5.27 -31.72
CA PHE A 47 -13.56 -6.44 -32.13
C PHE A 47 -14.85 -6.58 -31.30
N PRO A 48 -15.87 -5.73 -31.53
CA PRO A 48 -17.15 -5.82 -30.82
C PRO A 48 -17.88 -7.14 -31.09
N GLN A 49 -17.54 -7.84 -32.17
CA GLN A 49 -18.12 -9.13 -32.54
C GLN A 49 -17.80 -10.24 -31.52
N LEU A 50 -16.68 -10.15 -30.79
CA LEU A 50 -16.37 -11.05 -29.67
C LEU A 50 -17.42 -10.94 -28.56
N LEU A 51 -17.89 -9.71 -28.31
CA LEU A 51 -18.87 -9.43 -27.27
C LEU A 51 -20.27 -9.95 -27.65
N PHE A 52 -20.63 -9.85 -28.93
CA PHE A 52 -21.86 -10.46 -29.46
C PHE A 52 -21.81 -11.99 -29.43
N TRP A 53 -20.66 -12.59 -29.72
CA TRP A 53 -20.48 -14.04 -29.62
C TRP A 53 -20.57 -14.52 -28.17
N ALA A 54 -19.89 -13.83 -27.26
CA ALA A 54 -19.95 -14.11 -25.83
C ALA A 54 -21.36 -13.91 -25.24
N SER A 55 -22.07 -12.87 -25.66
CA SER A 55 -23.45 -12.64 -25.21
C SER A 55 -24.40 -13.73 -25.71
N GLY A 56 -24.16 -14.27 -26.91
CA GLY A 56 -24.89 -15.40 -27.47
C GLY A 56 -24.70 -16.70 -26.67
N ILE A 57 -23.47 -16.98 -26.22
CA ILE A 57 -23.17 -18.17 -25.40
C ILE A 57 -23.72 -18.04 -23.98
N LEU A 58 -23.58 -16.86 -23.38
CA LEU A 58 -24.01 -16.60 -22.00
C LEU A 58 -25.52 -16.30 -21.89
N GLY A 59 -26.24 -16.24 -23.01
CA GLY A 59 -27.68 -15.97 -23.04
C GLY A 59 -28.07 -14.53 -22.66
N VAL A 60 -27.13 -13.58 -22.77
CA VAL A 60 -27.36 -12.18 -22.42
C VAL A 60 -27.88 -11.41 -23.64
N GLN A 61 -29.09 -10.88 -23.54
CA GLN A 61 -29.76 -10.19 -24.67
C GLN A 61 -29.03 -8.93 -25.13
N VAL A 62 -28.34 -8.23 -24.23
CA VAL A 62 -27.66 -6.95 -24.53
C VAL A 62 -26.16 -7.10 -24.26
N PRO A 63 -25.29 -7.03 -25.29
CA PRO A 63 -23.84 -7.16 -25.14
C PRO A 63 -23.23 -6.15 -24.15
N SER A 64 -23.83 -4.94 -24.05
CA SER A 64 -23.44 -3.90 -23.09
C SER A 64 -23.54 -4.38 -21.63
N ASN A 65 -24.54 -5.19 -21.29
CA ASN A 65 -24.74 -5.68 -19.92
C ASN A 65 -23.61 -6.65 -19.50
N LEU A 66 -23.12 -7.44 -20.46
CA LEU A 66 -21.98 -8.33 -20.27
C LEU A 66 -20.69 -7.54 -20.04
N LEU A 67 -20.49 -6.47 -20.81
CA LEU A 67 -19.40 -5.52 -20.65
C LEU A 67 -19.42 -4.87 -19.26
N PHE A 68 -20.61 -4.46 -18.81
CA PHE A 68 -20.82 -3.89 -17.48
C PHE A 68 -20.47 -4.90 -16.38
N ALA A 69 -20.97 -6.14 -16.48
CA ALA A 69 -20.67 -7.18 -15.49
C ALA A 69 -19.17 -7.50 -15.42
N MET A 70 -18.49 -7.59 -16.56
CA MET A 70 -17.03 -7.77 -16.65
C MET A 70 -16.28 -6.60 -16.03
N ALA A 71 -16.68 -5.36 -16.31
CA ALA A 71 -16.08 -4.17 -15.72
C ALA A 71 -16.28 -4.14 -14.20
N LEU A 72 -17.45 -4.54 -13.71
CA LEU A 72 -17.77 -4.62 -12.28
C LEU A 72 -16.92 -5.68 -11.57
N LEU A 73 -16.80 -6.87 -12.17
CA LEU A 73 -15.93 -7.93 -11.67
C LEU A 73 -14.47 -7.49 -11.61
N LEU A 74 -13.99 -6.86 -12.68
CA LEU A 74 -12.64 -6.32 -12.77
C LEU A 74 -12.42 -5.23 -11.71
N LEU A 75 -13.39 -4.35 -11.51
CA LEU A 75 -13.34 -3.33 -10.46
C LEU A 75 -13.22 -3.95 -9.07
N VAL A 76 -14.04 -4.98 -8.77
CA VAL A 76 -13.96 -5.70 -7.49
C VAL A 76 -12.60 -6.37 -7.32
N LEU A 77 -12.05 -7.00 -8.36
CA LEU A 77 -10.72 -7.60 -8.36
C LEU A 77 -9.62 -6.57 -8.05
N VAL A 78 -9.68 -5.40 -8.70
CA VAL A 78 -8.72 -4.31 -8.47
C VAL A 78 -8.85 -3.77 -7.04
N CYS A 79 -10.07 -3.59 -6.54
CA CYS A 79 -10.31 -3.18 -5.16
C CYS A 79 -9.76 -4.20 -4.15
N LEU A 80 -9.97 -5.50 -4.39
CA LEU A 80 -9.41 -6.56 -3.54
C LEU A 80 -7.88 -6.52 -3.57
N HIS A 81 -7.28 -6.41 -4.76
CA HIS A 81 -5.83 -6.33 -4.90
C HIS A 81 -5.26 -5.13 -4.12
N LEU A 82 -5.88 -3.95 -4.27
CA LEU A 82 -5.53 -2.75 -3.50
C LEU A 82 -5.69 -2.98 -2.00
N SER A 83 -6.78 -3.64 -1.57
CA SER A 83 -7.04 -3.94 -0.17
C SER A 83 -6.00 -4.88 0.42
N PHE A 84 -5.55 -5.88 -0.34
CA PHE A 84 -4.50 -6.81 0.10
C PHE A 84 -3.15 -6.09 0.29
N GLU A 85 -2.74 -5.24 -0.64
CA GLU A 85 -1.49 -4.50 -0.48
C GLU A 85 -1.57 -3.41 0.57
N GLN A 86 -2.73 -2.80 0.78
CA GLN A 86 -2.93 -1.89 1.89
C GLN A 86 -2.80 -2.63 3.23
N SER A 87 -3.36 -3.84 3.35
CA SER A 87 -3.23 -4.68 4.54
C SER A 87 -1.77 -5.04 4.83
N GLN A 88 -0.98 -5.39 3.81
CA GLN A 88 0.44 -5.70 3.98
C GLN A 88 1.25 -4.47 4.43
N ALA A 89 0.94 -3.29 3.89
CA ALA A 89 1.61 -2.06 4.29
C ALA A 89 1.28 -1.67 5.75
N GLU A 90 0.05 -1.89 6.21
CA GLU A 90 -0.34 -1.68 7.60
C GLU A 90 0.39 -2.61 8.57
N ASP A 91 0.55 -3.89 8.22
CA ASP A 91 1.30 -4.85 9.03
C ASP A 91 2.78 -4.45 9.17
N GLU A 92 3.41 -4.00 8.08
CA GLU A 92 4.80 -3.55 8.08
C GLU A 92 4.99 -2.29 8.93
N ILE A 93 4.05 -1.33 8.86
CA ILE A 93 4.04 -0.13 9.73
C ILE A 93 3.90 -0.53 11.20
N ARG A 94 3.06 -1.53 11.51
CA ARG A 94 2.86 -2.00 12.88
C ARG A 94 4.14 -2.61 13.46
N VAL A 95 4.81 -3.46 12.70
CA VAL A 95 6.10 -4.05 13.11
C VAL A 95 7.14 -2.95 13.34
N LEU A 96 7.23 -1.98 12.42
CA LEU A 96 8.15 -0.85 12.56
C LEU A 96 7.87 -0.02 13.80
N ALA A 97 6.59 0.21 14.12
CA ALA A 97 6.20 0.93 15.32
C ALA A 97 6.59 0.19 16.61
N GLU A 98 6.45 -1.14 16.62
CA GLU A 98 6.89 -1.99 17.73
C GLU A 98 8.42 -1.94 17.90
N GLU A 99 9.18 -2.06 16.81
CA GLU A 99 10.65 -1.96 16.83
C GLU A 99 11.12 -0.59 17.35
N VAL A 100 10.49 0.50 16.90
CA VAL A 100 10.79 1.86 17.39
C VAL A 100 10.44 2.00 18.88
N GLY A 101 9.35 1.40 19.33
CA GLY A 101 8.95 1.40 20.74
C GLY A 101 9.98 0.71 21.64
N ILE A 102 10.43 -0.49 21.25
CA ILE A 102 11.46 -1.24 21.96
C ILE A 102 12.78 -0.47 21.97
N LEU A 103 13.15 0.14 20.84
CA LEU A 103 14.40 0.90 20.73
C LEU A 103 14.40 2.13 21.65
N ARG A 104 13.28 2.86 21.72
CA ARG A 104 13.10 3.99 22.65
C ARG A 104 13.19 3.56 24.10
N LEU A 105 12.61 2.42 24.47
CA LEU A 105 12.68 1.90 25.83
C LEU A 105 14.13 1.59 26.24
N LYS A 106 14.89 0.93 25.34
CA LYS A 106 16.32 0.65 25.58
C LYS A 106 17.15 1.93 25.75
N MET A 107 16.85 2.98 24.98
CA MET A 107 17.54 4.28 25.15
C MET A 107 17.25 4.90 26.52
N LEU A 108 15.99 4.89 26.96
CA LEU A 108 15.61 5.40 28.29
C LEU A 108 16.28 4.61 29.43
N GLU A 109 16.34 3.28 29.33
CA GLU A 109 17.05 2.45 30.31
C GLU A 109 18.54 2.75 30.36
N MET A 110 19.17 2.97 29.21
CA MET A 110 20.58 3.36 29.13
C MET A 110 20.82 4.72 29.77
N GLU A 111 19.98 5.72 29.47
CA GLU A 111 20.05 7.05 30.08
C GLU A 111 19.86 7.02 31.61
N ALA A 112 18.87 6.26 32.10
CA ALA A 112 18.63 6.07 33.54
C ALA A 112 19.84 5.43 34.23
N ARG A 113 20.44 4.40 33.61
CA ARG A 113 21.63 3.73 34.14
C ARG A 113 22.85 4.66 34.15
N GLN A 114 22.98 5.54 33.15
CA GLN A 114 24.04 6.57 33.14
C GLN A 114 23.84 7.61 34.23
N LEU A 115 22.59 8.01 34.50
CA LEU A 115 22.25 8.89 35.61
C LEU A 115 22.65 8.26 36.95
N GLU A 116 22.24 7.02 37.24
CA GLU A 116 22.64 6.32 38.47
C GLU A 116 24.17 6.26 38.65
N LEU A 117 24.91 5.95 37.59
CA LEU A 117 26.37 5.90 37.60
C LEU A 117 27.01 7.28 37.83
N ARG A 118 26.39 8.37 37.36
CA ARG A 118 26.84 9.74 37.65
C ARG A 118 26.51 10.18 39.09
N THR A 119 25.42 9.68 39.67
CA THR A 119 25.01 10.06 41.03
C THR A 119 25.81 9.33 42.12
N LYS A 120 26.19 8.07 41.89
CA LYS A 120 26.99 7.26 42.85
C LYS A 120 28.28 7.94 43.37
N PRO A 121 29.12 8.56 42.52
CA PRO A 121 30.31 9.30 42.96
C PRO A 121 30.00 10.47 43.90
N LEU A 122 28.86 11.13 43.71
CA LEU A 122 28.44 12.29 44.51
C LEU A 122 27.97 11.88 45.91
N GLU A 123 27.25 10.76 46.03
CA GLU A 123 26.88 10.21 47.34
C GLU A 123 28.09 9.65 48.10
N GLN A 124 29.02 8.98 47.41
CA GLN A 124 30.23 8.44 48.03
C GLN A 124 31.16 9.54 48.55
N SER A 125 31.22 10.70 47.87
CA SER A 125 31.97 11.87 48.32
C SER A 125 31.25 12.69 49.40
N ARG A 126 29.92 12.55 49.55
CA ARG A 126 29.11 13.29 50.55
C ARG A 126 28.92 12.52 51.86
N ARG A 127 29.26 11.22 51.91
CA ARG A 127 29.35 10.50 53.19
C ARG A 127 30.37 11.21 54.08
N PRO A 128 29.96 11.83 55.20
CA PRO A 128 30.90 12.33 56.18
C PRO A 128 31.77 11.15 56.59
N GLY A 129 33.09 11.35 56.59
CA GLY A 129 34.01 10.35 57.12
C GLY A 129 33.48 9.86 58.45
N ASN A 130 33.43 8.53 58.60
CA ASN A 130 33.03 7.90 59.85
C ASN A 130 33.74 8.64 60.98
N PRO A 131 33.04 9.21 61.99
CA PRO A 131 33.74 9.77 63.13
C PRO A 131 34.66 8.67 63.68
N PRO A 132 35.91 8.99 64.05
CA PRO A 132 36.80 7.99 64.64
C PRO A 132 36.02 7.34 65.77
N GLU A 133 35.87 6.01 65.71
CA GLU A 133 35.25 5.24 66.78
C GLU A 133 35.92 5.64 68.09
N THR A 134 35.20 6.44 68.88
CA THR A 134 35.50 6.72 70.26
C THR A 134 35.28 5.41 71.02
N ALA A 135 36.29 4.55 71.01
CA ALA A 135 36.41 3.37 71.84
C ALA A 135 37.92 3.16 72.06
N ALA A 136 38.46 3.03 73.25
CA ALA A 136 38.00 3.11 74.63
C ALA A 136 39.27 3.29 75.47
#